data_AF-A0A3B8Z1V1-F1
#
_entry.id   AF-A0A3B8Z1V1-F1
#
_cell.length_a   1.000
_cell.length_b   1.000
_cell.length_c   1.000
_cell.angle_alpha   90.00
_cell.angle_beta   90.00
_cell.angle_gamma   90.00
#
_symmetry.space_group_name_H-M   'P 1'
#
loop_
_entity.id
_entity.type
_entity.pdbx_description
1 polymer ?
#
loop_
_entity_poly.entity_id
_entity_poly.type
_entity_poly.pdbx_seq_one_letter_code
_entity_poly.pdbx_strand_id
1 'polypeptide(L)'
;TEWDGSNVKISVNGGTWSLIPGSAFSFNSYNSTLKTSDNPNTGEPAFSGTDGGSNGGSWGQSQISLASLANPGDTIALRFELGTDGCNGIIGWYVDDLRVFACEGGVAPTPTPQPTETPAPTETPEPTETPAPTETPGPTETPEPSPKPTETPAPTPAGLCSQPESAIPDAGGILSDSINLPPSGTIADLNLSVSITHSWVGDLQVTLTHEESGTSVILVDRPGNPGASDWGCAGNDIEAILDDEASAAVEDECSNATPTIAGTFVPNNPLSGFDGQNLGGEWTLAVSDAAAGDTGTLDLWCLQPTEAPPATPTPTPTPVPTPTPTATAEPTPEPVCGNGTVEAGEQCDDGAENGNTCCQSDCQFKPDGPASCDGNTCTIDTCTAGECSTDGCQTGDACGVCGGTCSTAGGSCECAF
;
A
#
# COMPACT_ATOMS: atom_id res chain seq x y z
N THR A 1 -37.65 38.09 2.16
CA THR A 1 -36.42 37.29 2.02
C THR A 1 -35.34 38.17 1.39
N GLU A 2 -34.07 37.96 1.74
CA GLU A 2 -32.87 38.75 1.35
C GLU A 2 -32.63 40.07 2.12
N TRP A 3 -33.49 40.40 3.08
CA TRP A 3 -33.33 41.58 3.96
C TRP A 3 -32.79 41.21 5.34
N ASP A 4 -33.09 39.98 5.78
CA ASP A 4 -32.60 39.37 7.02
C ASP A 4 -31.81 38.12 6.66
N GLY A 5 -30.81 37.81 7.48
CA GLY A 5 -30.01 36.61 7.30
C GLY A 5 -28.85 36.53 8.27
N SER A 6 -28.19 35.38 8.28
CA SER A 6 -27.05 35.11 9.15
C SER A 6 -25.79 34.81 8.35
N ASN A 7 -24.64 35.12 8.94
CA ASN A 7 -23.36 34.70 8.41
C ASN A 7 -22.41 34.24 9.51
N VAL A 8 -21.29 33.64 9.09
CA VAL A 8 -20.29 33.08 10.00
C VAL A 8 -18.99 33.85 9.86
N LYS A 9 -18.44 34.29 11.00
CA LYS A 9 -17.15 34.98 11.09
C LYS A 9 -16.17 34.11 11.89
N ILE A 10 -14.88 34.26 11.57
CA ILE A 10 -13.78 33.57 12.23
C ILE A 10 -12.79 34.59 12.80
N SER A 11 -12.23 34.26 13.96
CA SER A 11 -11.06 34.93 14.55
C SER A 11 -9.99 33.88 14.79
N VAL A 12 -8.76 34.15 14.31
CA VAL A 12 -7.60 33.26 14.43
C VAL A 12 -6.60 33.88 15.39
N ASN A 13 -6.14 33.13 16.40
CA ASN A 13 -5.20 33.55 17.44
C ASN A 13 -5.60 34.85 18.16
N GLY A 14 -6.92 35.03 18.38
CA GLY A 14 -7.48 36.24 18.99
C GLY A 14 -7.40 37.49 18.11
N GLY A 15 -7.18 37.32 16.80
CA GLY A 15 -7.16 38.40 15.81
C GLY A 15 -8.54 39.02 15.55
N THR A 16 -8.58 39.97 14.61
CA THR A 16 -9.83 40.63 14.20
C THR A 16 -10.79 39.63 13.57
N TRP A 17 -12.09 39.78 13.84
CA TRP A 17 -13.14 38.99 13.20
C TRP A 17 -13.20 39.27 11.70
N SER A 18 -13.13 38.21 10.90
CA SER A 18 -13.29 38.26 9.45
C SER A 18 -14.46 37.38 9.03
N LEU A 19 -15.25 37.85 8.07
CA LEU A 19 -16.29 37.04 7.42
C LEU A 19 -15.65 35.84 6.73
N ILE A 20 -16.18 34.64 6.99
CA ILE A 20 -15.74 33.44 6.27
C ILE A 20 -16.20 33.59 4.81
N PRO A 21 -15.29 33.57 3.83
CA PRO A 21 -15.66 33.74 2.42
C PRO A 21 -16.45 32.53 1.92
N GLY A 22 -17.38 32.76 1.00
CA GLY A 22 -18.19 31.70 0.41
C GLY A 22 -17.37 30.58 -0.26
N SER A 23 -16.14 30.89 -0.68
CA SER A 23 -15.18 29.93 -1.27
C SER A 23 -14.55 28.96 -0.26
N ALA A 24 -14.65 29.23 1.05
CA ALA A 24 -14.17 28.32 2.09
C ALA A 24 -15.17 27.20 2.40
N PHE A 25 -16.40 27.29 1.88
CA PHE A 25 -17.41 26.26 2.06
C PHE A 25 -17.16 25.12 1.07
N SER A 26 -16.98 23.91 1.60
CA SER A 26 -16.93 22.68 0.81
C SER A 26 -18.33 22.18 0.47
N PHE A 27 -19.34 22.60 1.23
CA PHE A 27 -20.74 22.23 1.02
C PHE A 27 -21.68 23.34 1.49
N ASN A 28 -22.74 23.59 0.70
CA ASN A 28 -23.84 24.50 1.01
C ASN A 28 -23.39 25.89 1.52
N SER A 29 -22.79 26.66 0.61
CA SER A 29 -22.35 28.05 0.86
C SER A 29 -23.54 29.03 0.96
N TYR A 30 -23.26 30.29 1.29
CA TYR A 30 -24.27 31.35 1.36
C TYR A 30 -25.16 31.40 0.12
N ASN A 31 -26.46 31.42 0.33
CA ASN A 31 -27.45 31.39 -0.75
C ASN A 31 -27.90 32.79 -1.23
N SER A 32 -27.43 33.86 -0.56
CA SER A 32 -27.81 35.22 -0.90
C SER A 32 -26.77 36.27 -0.47
N THR A 33 -27.04 37.53 -0.81
CA THR A 33 -26.34 38.72 -0.32
C THR A 33 -27.38 39.66 0.25
N LEU A 34 -27.15 40.14 1.48
CA LEU A 34 -28.12 40.99 2.16
C LEU A 34 -28.29 42.31 1.43
N LYS A 35 -29.54 42.68 1.14
CA LYS A 35 -29.86 43.94 0.49
C LYS A 35 -29.50 45.13 1.37
N THR A 36 -29.29 46.27 0.71
CA THR A 36 -29.07 47.53 1.40
C THR A 36 -30.32 47.98 2.13
N SER A 37 -30.27 47.92 3.46
CA SER A 37 -31.34 48.28 4.39
C SER A 37 -30.73 48.70 5.75
N ASP A 38 -31.58 48.81 6.77
CA ASP A 38 -31.16 49.04 8.16
C ASP A 38 -30.49 47.80 8.79
N ASN A 39 -30.35 46.70 8.04
CA ASN A 39 -29.61 45.53 8.49
C ASN A 39 -28.11 45.86 8.67
N PRO A 40 -27.52 45.66 9.86
CA PRO A 40 -26.12 45.99 10.12
C PRO A 40 -25.13 45.20 9.26
N ASN A 41 -25.55 44.06 8.69
CA ASN A 41 -24.76 43.21 7.80
C ASN A 41 -25.08 43.46 6.31
N THR A 42 -25.68 44.61 5.98
CA THR A 42 -26.00 45.02 4.60
C THR A 42 -24.83 44.77 3.63
N GLY A 43 -25.10 44.11 2.51
CA GLY A 43 -24.12 43.83 1.47
C GLY A 43 -23.19 42.66 1.75
N GLU A 44 -23.26 42.04 2.93
CA GLU A 44 -22.53 40.81 3.23
C GLU A 44 -23.25 39.59 2.63
N PRO A 45 -22.50 38.58 2.12
CA PRO A 45 -23.02 37.25 1.89
C PRO A 45 -23.66 36.68 3.15
N ALA A 46 -24.81 36.05 3.01
CA ALA A 46 -25.54 35.49 4.12
C ALA A 46 -26.38 34.30 3.69
N PHE A 47 -26.67 33.44 4.66
CA PHE A 47 -27.80 32.54 4.58
C PHE A 47 -29.07 33.35 4.84
N SER A 48 -29.99 33.34 3.88
CA SER A 48 -31.24 34.09 3.92
C SER A 48 -32.36 33.27 3.31
N GLY A 49 -33.55 33.36 3.90
CA GLY A 49 -34.72 32.59 3.47
C GLY A 49 -35.67 32.35 4.64
N THR A 50 -36.92 32.05 4.31
CA THR A 50 -37.95 31.56 5.24
C THR A 50 -38.83 30.60 4.45
N ASP A 51 -39.34 29.54 5.07
CA ASP A 51 -40.53 28.83 4.59
C ASP A 51 -41.77 29.69 4.89
N GLY A 52 -42.13 30.54 3.94
CA GLY A 52 -43.19 31.52 4.13
C GLY A 52 -44.51 30.90 4.62
N GLY A 53 -44.96 31.28 5.82
CA GLY A 53 -46.25 30.87 6.38
C GLY A 53 -46.19 29.86 7.53
N SER A 54 -45.00 29.48 8.00
CA SER A 54 -44.80 28.55 9.12
C SER A 54 -44.01 29.21 10.27
N ASN A 55 -44.16 28.66 11.48
CA ASN A 55 -43.28 28.91 12.62
C ASN A 55 -42.15 27.86 12.73
N GLY A 56 -42.18 26.82 11.89
CA GLY A 56 -41.04 25.95 11.62
C GLY A 56 -40.16 26.54 10.54
N GLY A 57 -38.97 25.96 10.35
CA GLY A 57 -38.09 26.18 9.20
C GLY A 57 -37.47 24.85 8.79
N SER A 58 -36.93 24.74 7.57
CA SER A 58 -36.12 23.58 7.15
C SER A 58 -34.68 23.74 7.65
N TRP A 59 -34.14 22.71 8.32
CA TRP A 59 -32.72 22.66 8.65
C TRP A 59 -31.88 22.49 7.39
N GLY A 60 -30.62 22.92 7.44
CA GLY A 60 -29.65 22.70 6.37
C GLY A 60 -28.25 22.68 6.94
N GLN A 61 -27.39 21.81 6.41
CA GLN A 61 -26.00 21.69 6.84
C GLN A 61 -25.08 22.51 5.95
N SER A 62 -24.09 23.20 6.54
CA SER A 62 -22.99 23.84 5.82
C SER A 62 -21.66 23.32 6.33
N GLN A 63 -20.73 23.05 5.41
CA GLN A 63 -19.39 22.57 5.78
C GLN A 63 -18.33 23.56 5.32
N ILE A 64 -17.42 23.93 6.23
CA ILE A 64 -16.38 24.94 6.00
C ILE A 64 -15.02 24.27 6.15
N SER A 65 -14.19 24.37 5.12
CA SER A 65 -12.80 23.93 5.20
C SER A 65 -11.94 24.97 5.93
N LEU A 66 -11.49 24.61 7.14
CA LEU A 66 -10.60 25.45 7.94
C LEU A 66 -9.19 25.59 7.35
N ALA A 67 -8.78 24.69 6.44
CA ALA A 67 -7.46 24.70 5.83
C ALA A 67 -7.16 25.97 5.02
N SER A 68 -8.20 26.67 4.56
CA SER A 68 -8.07 27.95 3.85
C SER A 68 -8.10 29.17 4.79
N LEU A 69 -8.35 28.97 6.08
CA LEU A 69 -8.66 30.02 7.06
C LEU A 69 -7.68 30.07 8.25
N ALA A 70 -7.10 28.94 8.64
CA ALA A 70 -6.19 28.82 9.77
C ALA A 70 -5.13 27.73 9.53
N ASN A 71 -4.02 27.79 10.25
CA ASN A 71 -2.95 26.81 10.17
C ASN A 71 -3.01 25.81 11.35
N PRO A 72 -2.41 24.62 11.20
CA PRO A 72 -2.24 23.70 12.32
C PRO A 72 -1.57 24.38 13.52
N GLY A 73 -2.16 24.22 14.71
CA GLY A 73 -1.70 24.85 15.95
C GLY A 73 -2.30 26.24 16.24
N ASP A 74 -3.03 26.83 15.29
CA ASP A 74 -3.76 28.07 15.53
C ASP A 74 -4.98 27.82 16.43
N THR A 75 -5.27 28.80 17.30
CA THR A 75 -6.54 28.84 18.03
C THR A 75 -7.58 29.56 17.19
N ILE A 76 -8.77 28.98 17.04
CA ILE A 76 -9.87 29.61 16.30
C ILE A 76 -11.06 29.89 17.21
N ALA A 77 -11.78 30.95 16.90
CA ALA A 77 -13.11 31.21 17.44
C ALA A 77 -14.06 31.47 16.26
N LEU A 78 -15.25 30.88 16.33
CA LEU A 78 -16.32 31.10 15.37
C LEU A 78 -17.39 32.00 15.99
N ARG A 79 -18.02 32.83 15.16
CA ARG A 79 -19.13 33.68 15.55
C ARG A 79 -20.22 33.63 14.49
N PHE A 80 -21.43 33.35 14.93
CA PHE A 80 -22.64 33.41 14.12
C PHE A 80 -23.27 34.79 14.32
N GLU A 81 -23.34 35.59 13.26
CA GLU A 81 -23.94 36.93 13.31
C GLU A 81 -25.25 36.92 12.55
N LEU A 82 -26.35 37.18 13.27
CA LEU A 82 -27.67 37.37 12.71
C LEU A 82 -27.91 38.87 12.49
N GLY A 83 -28.17 39.27 11.25
CA GLY A 83 -28.56 40.62 10.88
C GLY A 83 -30.05 40.68 10.54
N THR A 84 -30.75 41.69 11.07
CA THR A 84 -32.15 41.97 10.73
C THR A 84 -32.34 43.42 10.33
N ASP A 85 -33.29 43.69 9.44
CA ASP A 85 -33.64 45.06 9.00
C ASP A 85 -34.60 45.80 9.95
N GLY A 86 -34.96 45.17 11.08
CA GLY A 86 -35.83 45.73 12.11
C GLY A 86 -37.33 45.76 11.77
N CYS A 87 -37.75 45.29 10.60
CA CYS A 87 -39.14 45.34 10.14
C CYS A 87 -39.72 43.93 9.86
N ASN A 88 -40.94 43.67 10.31
CA ASN A 88 -41.68 42.42 9.97
C ASN A 88 -40.95 41.10 10.32
N GLY A 89 -40.02 41.12 11.29
CA GLY A 89 -39.16 39.98 11.62
C GLY A 89 -39.93 38.75 12.13
N ILE A 90 -39.57 37.58 11.61
CA ILE A 90 -39.92 36.26 12.13
C ILE A 90 -38.85 35.85 13.18
N ILE A 91 -39.01 34.70 13.84
CA ILE A 91 -38.24 34.21 15.02
C ILE A 91 -36.70 34.10 14.80
N GLY A 92 -36.18 34.39 13.61
CA GLY A 92 -34.73 34.43 13.34
C GLY A 92 -34.19 33.09 12.85
N TRP A 93 -32.92 32.83 13.12
CA TRP A 93 -32.21 31.62 12.68
C TRP A 93 -31.83 30.75 13.87
N TYR A 94 -31.90 29.44 13.69
CA TYR A 94 -31.41 28.45 14.65
C TYR A 94 -30.09 27.86 14.14
N VAL A 95 -29.20 27.55 15.07
CA VAL A 95 -27.95 26.83 14.81
C VAL A 95 -27.95 25.64 15.75
N ASP A 96 -27.81 24.45 15.18
CA ASP A 96 -27.66 23.21 15.95
C ASP A 96 -26.49 22.39 15.37
N ASP A 97 -26.06 21.38 16.11
CA ASP A 97 -25.06 20.39 15.67
C ASP A 97 -23.74 20.97 15.16
N LEU A 98 -23.14 21.91 15.92
CA LEU A 98 -21.83 22.45 15.61
C LEU A 98 -20.73 21.40 15.85
N ARG A 99 -20.10 20.93 14.78
CA ARG A 99 -18.95 20.02 14.83
C ARG A 99 -17.72 20.66 14.18
N VAL A 100 -16.58 20.56 14.85
CA VAL A 100 -15.26 20.89 14.28
C VAL A 100 -14.49 19.60 14.19
N PHE A 101 -14.17 19.18 12.97
CA PHE A 101 -13.44 17.95 12.68
C PHE A 101 -12.33 18.24 11.67
N ALA A 102 -11.26 17.46 11.72
CA ALA A 102 -10.18 17.57 10.73
C ALA A 102 -10.43 16.56 9.61
N CYS A 103 -10.42 17.03 8.36
CA CYS A 103 -10.20 16.16 7.20
C CYS A 103 -8.69 15.95 7.10
N GLU A 104 -8.16 14.81 7.53
CA GLU A 104 -6.71 14.64 7.55
C GLU A 104 -6.16 14.42 6.12
N GLY A 105 -5.68 15.51 5.52
CA GLY A 105 -4.93 15.52 4.26
C GLY A 105 -3.46 15.15 4.49
N GLY A 106 -2.94 14.30 3.61
CA GLY A 106 -1.58 13.77 3.64
C GLY A 106 -0.50 14.82 3.92
N VAL A 107 0.24 14.60 5.00
CA VAL A 107 1.49 15.31 5.27
C VAL A 107 2.48 15.01 4.14
N ALA A 108 2.97 16.05 3.47
CA ALA A 108 4.11 15.95 2.57
C ALA A 108 5.29 15.29 3.31
N PRO A 109 6.04 14.36 2.68
CA PRO A 109 7.10 13.65 3.37
C PRO A 109 8.10 14.65 3.93
N THR A 110 8.27 14.63 5.25
CA THR A 110 9.42 15.26 5.91
C THR A 110 10.67 14.70 5.21
N PRO A 111 11.57 15.53 4.66
CA PRO A 111 12.78 15.03 4.03
C PRO A 111 13.53 14.17 5.04
N THR A 112 13.76 12.91 4.69
CA THR A 112 14.52 11.96 5.50
C THR A 112 15.80 12.64 5.97
N PRO A 113 16.06 12.75 7.29
CA PRO A 113 17.33 13.28 7.75
C PRO A 113 18.43 12.41 7.17
N GLN A 114 19.27 13.03 6.33
CA GLN A 114 20.50 12.41 5.84
C GLN A 114 21.28 11.86 7.04
N PRO A 115 21.81 10.62 6.98
CA PRO A 115 22.50 10.01 8.11
C PRO A 115 23.61 10.96 8.60
N THR A 116 23.44 11.46 9.82
CA THR A 116 24.47 12.23 10.50
C THR A 116 25.51 11.22 10.98
N GLU A 117 26.77 11.43 10.59
CA GLU A 117 27.86 10.54 11.01
C GLU A 117 27.87 10.39 12.53
N THR A 118 27.93 9.15 12.99
CA THR A 118 28.07 8.78 14.39
C THR A 118 29.28 9.49 14.99
N PRO A 119 29.12 10.37 16.00
CA PRO A 119 30.26 10.99 16.64
C PRO A 119 31.11 9.91 17.34
N ALA A 120 32.43 10.04 17.20
CA ALA A 120 33.42 9.18 17.84
C ALA A 120 33.23 9.15 19.37
N PRO A 121 33.56 8.02 20.04
CA PRO A 121 33.35 7.87 21.48
C PRO A 121 34.10 8.95 22.25
N THR A 122 33.38 9.66 23.12
CA THR A 122 33.95 10.64 24.05
C THR A 122 34.58 9.91 25.22
N GLU A 123 35.80 10.29 25.59
CA GLU A 123 36.55 9.69 26.70
C GLU A 123 35.80 9.77 28.03
N THR A 124 35.86 8.67 28.77
CA THR A 124 35.29 8.47 30.10
C THR A 124 35.90 9.45 31.12
N PRO A 125 35.11 10.27 31.83
CA PRO A 125 35.65 11.11 32.90
C PRO A 125 36.07 10.26 34.12
N GLU A 126 37.17 10.68 34.73
CA GLU A 126 37.81 10.13 35.93
C GLU A 126 36.88 10.23 37.18
N PRO A 127 36.88 9.25 38.10
CA PRO A 127 35.94 9.22 39.22
C PRO A 127 36.19 10.36 40.21
N THR A 128 35.15 11.14 40.50
CA THR A 128 35.15 12.15 41.56
C THR A 128 34.69 11.51 42.88
N GLU A 129 35.39 11.81 43.97
CA GLU A 129 35.15 11.20 45.29
C GLU A 129 33.76 11.50 45.88
N THR A 130 33.23 10.47 46.54
CA THR A 130 31.93 10.40 47.21
C THR A 130 31.90 11.20 48.51
N PRO A 131 31.00 12.19 48.68
CA PRO A 131 30.72 12.76 49.99
C PRO A 131 29.78 11.87 50.83
N ALA A 132 29.95 11.98 52.15
CA ALA A 132 29.35 11.19 53.22
C ALA A 132 27.80 11.24 53.30
N PRO A 133 27.15 10.21 53.89
CA PRO A 133 25.70 10.05 53.81
C PRO A 133 24.95 11.09 54.67
N THR A 134 23.89 11.66 54.08
CA THR A 134 22.90 12.47 54.79
C THR A 134 21.60 11.68 54.93
N GLU A 135 21.00 11.75 56.11
CA GLU A 135 19.83 11.00 56.58
C GLU A 135 18.66 10.95 55.57
N THR A 136 18.06 9.77 55.49
CA THR A 136 17.00 9.33 54.57
C THR A 136 15.61 9.91 54.92
N PRO A 137 14.96 10.68 54.02
CA PRO A 137 13.51 10.86 54.03
C PRO A 137 12.82 9.63 53.41
N GLY A 138 11.66 9.25 53.97
CA GLY A 138 10.91 8.04 53.60
C GLY A 138 10.47 7.96 52.12
N PRO A 139 10.04 6.77 51.66
CA PRO A 139 9.75 6.51 50.26
C PRO A 139 8.60 7.40 49.77
N THR A 140 8.88 8.19 48.73
CA THR A 140 7.86 8.81 47.90
C THR A 140 7.58 7.84 46.75
N GLU A 141 6.31 7.48 46.58
CA GLU A 141 5.81 6.63 45.49
C GLU A 141 6.37 7.12 44.14
N THR A 142 7.12 6.24 43.47
CA THR A 142 7.59 6.45 42.10
C THR A 142 6.37 6.41 41.17
N PRO A 143 6.09 7.45 40.37
CA PRO A 143 5.09 7.33 39.33
C PRO A 143 5.55 6.25 38.33
N GLU A 144 4.64 5.31 38.08
CA GLU A 144 4.74 4.26 37.08
C GLU A 144 5.21 4.83 35.72
N PRO A 145 6.10 4.14 34.97
CA PRO A 145 6.52 4.61 33.67
C PRO A 145 5.29 4.79 32.76
N SER A 146 5.17 6.00 32.21
CA SER A 146 4.13 6.37 31.25
C SER A 146 4.06 5.33 30.12
N PRO A 147 2.85 4.88 29.71
CA PRO A 147 2.71 3.90 28.65
C PRO A 147 3.36 4.43 27.36
N LYS A 148 4.09 3.53 26.68
CA LYS A 148 4.59 3.72 25.31
C LYS A 148 3.44 4.30 24.45
N PRO A 149 3.68 5.31 23.58
CA PRO A 149 2.64 5.82 22.70
C PRO A 149 2.06 4.66 21.90
N THR A 150 0.78 4.37 22.13
CA THR A 150 -0.03 3.54 21.25
C THR A 150 0.00 4.19 19.87
N GLU A 151 0.31 3.42 18.83
CA GLU A 151 0.22 3.91 17.46
C GLU A 151 -1.18 4.51 17.25
N THR A 152 -1.20 5.81 17.02
CA THR A 152 -2.43 6.53 16.65
C THR A 152 -2.90 5.94 15.33
N PRO A 153 -4.17 5.49 15.24
CA PRO A 153 -4.71 4.93 14.00
C PRO A 153 -4.54 5.95 12.87
N ALA A 154 -4.27 5.43 11.68
CA ALA A 154 -4.00 6.21 10.49
C ALA A 154 -5.16 7.18 10.17
N PRO A 155 -4.87 8.33 9.54
CA PRO A 155 -5.86 9.29 9.10
C PRO A 155 -7.00 8.71 8.25
N THR A 156 -8.24 8.82 8.73
CA THR A 156 -9.44 8.59 7.91
C THR A 156 -9.65 9.82 6.99
N PRO A 157 -9.82 9.65 5.65
CA PRO A 157 -10.13 10.73 4.72
C PRO A 157 -11.45 11.46 5.07
N ALA A 158 -11.61 12.67 4.54
CA ALA A 158 -12.86 13.43 4.59
C ALA A 158 -14.06 12.55 4.21
N GLY A 159 -15.06 12.45 5.09
CA GLY A 159 -16.25 11.64 4.87
C GLY A 159 -16.93 11.93 3.54
N LEU A 160 -17.24 10.87 2.81
CA LEU A 160 -17.90 10.94 1.50
C LEU A 160 -19.40 10.87 1.73
N CYS A 161 -20.00 12.06 1.89
CA CYS A 161 -21.36 12.22 2.41
C CYS A 161 -22.39 12.53 1.32
N SER A 162 -23.63 12.13 1.58
CA SER A 162 -24.84 12.63 0.91
C SER A 162 -25.93 12.97 1.93
N GLN A 163 -26.68 14.03 1.63
CA GLN A 163 -27.73 14.56 2.48
C GLN A 163 -29.03 14.71 1.68
N PRO A 164 -29.73 13.60 1.37
CA PRO A 164 -30.88 13.65 0.48
C PRO A 164 -32.11 14.30 1.11
N GLU A 165 -32.19 14.41 2.45
CA GLU A 165 -33.35 14.92 3.21
C GLU A 165 -34.68 14.39 2.67
N SER A 166 -34.67 13.14 2.24
CA SER A 166 -35.72 12.56 1.40
C SER A 166 -36.59 11.63 2.21
N ALA A 167 -37.91 11.73 1.99
CA ALA A 167 -38.88 10.89 2.66
C ALA A 167 -38.66 9.41 2.33
N ILE A 168 -38.64 8.58 3.36
CA ILE A 168 -38.60 7.13 3.24
C ILE A 168 -40.03 6.68 2.89
N PRO A 169 -40.24 5.96 1.77
CA PRO A 169 -41.55 5.45 1.42
C PRO A 169 -42.06 4.40 2.44
N ASP A 170 -43.26 4.63 2.96
CA ASP A 170 -43.98 3.75 3.88
C ASP A 170 -44.39 2.41 3.21
N ALA A 171 -44.64 1.37 4.02
CA ALA A 171 -45.20 0.08 3.62
C ALA A 171 -44.37 -0.74 2.62
N GLY A 172 -43.05 -0.81 2.84
CA GLY A 172 -42.10 -1.64 2.09
C GLY A 172 -41.54 -0.98 0.83
N GLY A 173 -41.76 0.32 0.66
CA GLY A 173 -41.11 1.07 -0.40
C GLY A 173 -39.64 1.34 -0.08
N ILE A 174 -38.83 1.56 -1.11
CA ILE A 174 -37.38 1.73 -1.00
C ILE A 174 -37.03 3.14 -1.47
N LEU A 175 -36.38 3.91 -0.60
CA LEU A 175 -35.60 5.08 -0.96
C LEU A 175 -34.20 4.62 -1.35
N SER A 176 -33.65 5.16 -2.43
CA SER A 176 -32.26 4.94 -2.80
C SER A 176 -31.60 6.28 -3.04
N ASP A 177 -30.40 6.44 -2.49
CA ASP A 177 -29.54 7.60 -2.70
C ASP A 177 -28.13 7.12 -3.00
N SER A 178 -27.43 7.81 -3.91
CA SER A 178 -26.14 7.35 -4.42
C SER A 178 -25.09 8.45 -4.40
N ILE A 179 -23.86 8.07 -4.05
CA ILE A 179 -22.66 8.89 -4.22
C ILE A 179 -21.74 8.26 -5.25
N ASN A 180 -21.15 9.07 -6.11
CA ASN A 180 -20.19 8.62 -7.10
C ASN A 180 -18.79 9.15 -6.77
N LEU A 181 -17.88 8.24 -6.48
CA LEU A 181 -16.53 8.55 -6.03
C LEU A 181 -15.54 8.51 -7.21
N PRO A 182 -14.58 9.47 -7.27
CA PRO A 182 -13.52 9.39 -8.27
C PRO A 182 -12.69 8.11 -8.07
N PRO A 183 -11.96 7.64 -9.10
CA PRO A 183 -11.05 6.51 -8.95
C PRO A 183 -10.10 6.72 -7.77
N SER A 184 -10.06 5.75 -6.84
CA SER A 184 -9.24 5.81 -5.63
C SER A 184 -8.48 4.49 -5.40
N GLY A 185 -7.83 4.36 -4.24
CA GLY A 185 -7.19 3.12 -3.80
C GLY A 185 -8.17 2.02 -3.43
N THR A 186 -7.63 0.94 -2.86
CA THR A 186 -8.44 -0.16 -2.32
C THR A 186 -8.81 0.11 -0.87
N ILE A 187 -10.00 -0.34 -0.46
CA ILE A 187 -10.50 -0.28 0.91
C ILE A 187 -9.69 -1.25 1.78
N ALA A 188 -9.17 -0.77 2.91
CA ALA A 188 -8.61 -1.61 3.96
C ALA A 188 -9.57 -1.79 5.15
N ASP A 189 -10.45 -0.83 5.35
CA ASP A 189 -11.50 -0.82 6.37
C ASP A 189 -12.56 0.22 5.95
N LEU A 190 -13.83 0.04 6.38
CA LEU A 190 -14.93 0.91 6.01
C LEU A 190 -15.93 1.08 7.14
N ASN A 191 -16.13 2.33 7.55
CA ASN A 191 -17.22 2.72 8.44
C ASN A 191 -18.30 3.51 7.69
N LEU A 192 -19.54 3.50 8.21
CA LEU A 192 -20.64 4.30 7.67
C LEU A 192 -21.37 5.07 8.79
N SER A 193 -21.43 6.39 8.68
CA SER A 193 -22.31 7.20 9.55
C SER A 193 -23.66 7.43 8.88
N VAL A 194 -24.77 7.27 9.62
CA VAL A 194 -26.13 7.48 9.12
C VAL A 194 -26.98 8.26 10.12
N SER A 195 -27.80 9.18 9.61
CA SER A 195 -28.80 9.93 10.34
C SER A 195 -30.14 9.78 9.64
N ILE A 196 -31.12 9.23 10.36
CA ILE A 196 -32.48 8.99 9.89
C ILE A 196 -33.45 9.46 10.97
N THR A 197 -34.34 10.40 10.62
CA THR A 197 -35.51 10.72 11.42
C THR A 197 -36.60 9.70 11.12
N HIS A 198 -37.15 9.01 12.11
CA HIS A 198 -38.23 8.03 11.94
C HIS A 198 -38.99 7.80 13.25
N SER A 199 -40.32 7.64 13.18
CA SER A 199 -41.15 7.41 14.37
C SER A 199 -41.13 5.98 14.92
N TRP A 200 -40.54 5.04 14.18
CA TRP A 200 -40.35 3.66 14.62
C TRP A 200 -39.12 3.03 13.95
N VAL A 201 -37.97 3.03 14.61
CA VAL A 201 -36.73 2.55 13.97
C VAL A 201 -36.73 1.05 13.70
N GLY A 202 -37.53 0.26 14.44
CA GLY A 202 -37.65 -1.19 14.30
C GLY A 202 -38.26 -1.67 12.98
N ASP A 203 -38.71 -0.77 12.12
CA ASP A 203 -39.22 -1.10 10.80
C ASP A 203 -38.20 -0.83 9.69
N LEU A 204 -37.09 -0.14 10.01
CA LEU A 204 -36.12 0.26 9.01
C LEU A 204 -35.20 -0.89 8.61
N GLN A 205 -34.97 -1.01 7.31
CA GLN A 205 -33.86 -1.77 6.74
C GLN A 205 -32.97 -0.83 5.93
N VAL A 206 -31.66 -0.85 6.20
CA VAL A 206 -30.66 -0.03 5.53
C VAL A 206 -29.64 -0.96 4.86
N THR A 207 -29.42 -0.78 3.56
CA THR A 207 -28.51 -1.60 2.76
C THR A 207 -27.53 -0.70 2.02
N LEU A 208 -26.24 -1.02 2.08
CA LEU A 208 -25.20 -0.36 1.29
C LEU A 208 -24.75 -1.28 0.17
N THR A 209 -24.67 -0.73 -1.04
CA THR A 209 -24.23 -1.44 -2.24
C THR A 209 -23.12 -0.66 -2.95
N HIS A 210 -22.05 -1.35 -3.31
CA HIS A 210 -21.05 -0.85 -4.27
C HIS A 210 -21.37 -1.42 -5.65
N GLU A 211 -21.83 -0.56 -6.57
CA GLU A 211 -22.44 -1.00 -7.83
C GLU A 211 -21.43 -1.68 -8.77
N GLU A 212 -20.17 -1.23 -8.78
CA GLU A 212 -19.17 -1.78 -9.69
C GLU A 212 -18.71 -3.18 -9.28
N SER A 213 -18.54 -3.42 -7.97
CA SER A 213 -18.20 -4.77 -7.47
C SER A 213 -19.42 -5.67 -7.31
N GLY A 214 -20.63 -5.09 -7.26
CA GLY A 214 -21.88 -5.79 -6.94
C GLY A 214 -21.96 -6.27 -5.50
N THR A 215 -21.07 -5.80 -4.62
CA THR A 215 -21.08 -6.17 -3.19
C THR A 215 -22.17 -5.38 -2.49
N SER A 216 -22.97 -6.07 -1.68
CA SER A 216 -24.09 -5.48 -0.95
C SER A 216 -24.15 -6.04 0.46
N VAL A 217 -24.33 -5.18 1.46
CA VAL A 217 -24.40 -5.54 2.87
C VAL A 217 -25.63 -4.89 3.51
N ILE A 218 -26.36 -5.65 4.33
CA ILE A 218 -27.45 -5.11 5.14
C ILE A 218 -26.84 -4.56 6.42
N LEU A 219 -26.96 -3.27 6.61
CA LEU A 219 -26.36 -2.54 7.72
C LEU A 219 -27.24 -2.53 8.95
N VAL A 220 -28.54 -2.33 8.72
CA VAL A 220 -29.60 -2.27 9.72
C VAL A 220 -30.73 -3.16 9.22
N ASP A 221 -31.22 -4.08 10.04
CA ASP A 221 -32.35 -4.96 9.68
C ASP A 221 -33.37 -5.04 10.82
N ARG A 222 -34.24 -4.03 10.89
CA ARG A 222 -35.34 -3.96 11.87
C ARG A 222 -34.88 -4.07 13.34
N PRO A 223 -34.04 -3.12 13.81
CA PRO A 223 -33.42 -3.15 15.13
C PRO A 223 -34.39 -3.51 16.26
N GLY A 224 -33.92 -4.30 17.20
CA GLY A 224 -34.70 -4.78 18.33
C GLY A 224 -35.55 -6.01 18.01
N ASN A 225 -35.32 -6.72 16.89
CA ASN A 225 -36.08 -7.92 16.53
C ASN A 225 -35.17 -9.17 16.40
N PRO A 226 -35.33 -10.21 17.24
CA PRO A 226 -36.39 -10.41 18.23
C PRO A 226 -36.08 -9.83 19.62
N GLY A 227 -34.98 -9.09 19.78
CA GLY A 227 -34.42 -8.71 21.08
C GLY A 227 -35.34 -7.87 21.97
N ALA A 228 -35.78 -6.71 21.47
CA ALA A 228 -36.65 -5.79 22.18
C ALA A 228 -38.14 -6.20 22.06
N SER A 229 -38.60 -6.55 20.85
CA SER A 229 -39.95 -7.05 20.60
C SER A 229 -40.06 -7.80 19.27
N ASP A 230 -41.16 -8.52 19.06
CA ASP A 230 -41.49 -9.14 17.75
C ASP A 230 -41.69 -8.11 16.61
N TRP A 231 -41.77 -6.82 16.96
CA TRP A 231 -42.02 -5.69 16.07
C TRP A 231 -40.82 -4.73 15.98
N GLY A 232 -39.66 -5.12 16.50
CA GLY A 232 -38.49 -4.26 16.58
C GLY A 232 -38.58 -3.20 17.69
N CYS A 233 -37.73 -2.18 17.60
CA CYS A 233 -37.62 -1.08 18.53
C CYS A 233 -38.61 0.04 18.20
N ALA A 234 -39.45 0.36 19.18
CA ALA A 234 -40.49 1.39 19.08
C ALA A 234 -39.99 2.84 19.27
N GLY A 235 -38.67 3.03 19.38
CA GLY A 235 -38.08 4.33 19.60
C GLY A 235 -37.91 5.13 18.32
N ASN A 236 -37.64 6.42 18.47
CA ASN A 236 -37.49 7.35 17.36
C ASN A 236 -36.04 7.60 16.99
N ASP A 237 -35.80 7.74 15.69
CA ASP A 237 -34.58 8.25 15.08
C ASP A 237 -33.30 7.39 15.28
N ILE A 238 -32.44 7.42 14.26
CA ILE A 238 -31.13 6.78 14.24
C ILE A 238 -30.08 7.87 13.99
N GLU A 239 -29.07 7.93 14.85
CA GLU A 239 -27.84 8.69 14.63
C GLU A 239 -26.64 7.81 14.98
N ALA A 240 -26.23 6.97 14.03
CA ALA A 240 -25.29 5.89 14.29
C ALA A 240 -24.06 5.93 13.37
N ILE A 241 -22.93 5.47 13.89
CA ILE A 241 -21.78 5.03 13.12
C ILE A 241 -21.81 3.50 13.11
N LEU A 242 -21.77 2.92 11.93
CA LEU A 242 -21.74 1.49 11.70
C LEU A 242 -20.31 1.08 11.38
N ASP A 243 -19.79 0.19 12.21
CA ASP A 243 -18.38 -0.17 12.31
C ASP A 243 -18.32 -1.62 12.82
N ASP A 244 -17.81 -2.57 12.03
CA ASP A 244 -17.77 -3.97 12.43
C ASP A 244 -16.69 -4.32 13.47
N GLU A 245 -15.85 -3.36 13.83
CA GLU A 245 -14.94 -3.40 14.98
C GLU A 245 -15.59 -2.87 16.27
N ALA A 246 -16.82 -2.35 16.20
CA ALA A 246 -17.57 -1.93 17.38
C ALA A 246 -17.90 -3.10 18.32
N SER A 247 -18.29 -2.78 19.55
CA SER A 247 -18.54 -3.79 20.59
C SER A 247 -20.01 -4.20 20.77
N ALA A 248 -20.95 -3.38 20.32
CA ALA A 248 -22.39 -3.58 20.50
C ALA A 248 -23.06 -3.67 19.13
N ALA A 249 -24.00 -4.61 18.95
CA ALA A 249 -24.69 -4.80 17.69
C ALA A 249 -25.85 -3.80 17.55
N VAL A 250 -26.01 -3.19 16.38
CA VAL A 250 -27.12 -2.26 16.10
C VAL A 250 -28.48 -2.94 16.28
N GLU A 251 -28.53 -4.25 16.05
CA GLU A 251 -29.73 -5.07 16.19
C GLU A 251 -30.25 -5.14 17.64
N ASP A 252 -29.38 -4.95 18.64
CA ASP A 252 -29.76 -5.03 20.05
C ASP A 252 -30.15 -3.67 20.64
N GLU A 253 -30.05 -2.59 19.87
CA GLU A 253 -30.24 -1.22 20.36
C GLU A 253 -31.70 -0.79 20.38
N CYS A 254 -32.16 -0.39 21.57
CA CYS A 254 -33.46 0.24 21.77
C CYS A 254 -33.47 1.06 23.06
N SER A 255 -32.72 2.16 23.09
CA SER A 255 -32.69 3.03 24.28
C SER A 255 -34.02 3.78 24.44
N ASN A 256 -34.26 4.42 25.61
CA ASN A 256 -35.42 5.30 25.79
C ASN A 256 -35.10 6.78 25.46
N ALA A 257 -33.95 7.05 24.82
CA ALA A 257 -33.54 8.38 24.40
C ALA A 257 -34.01 8.66 22.96
N THR A 258 -33.82 9.91 22.52
CA THR A 258 -34.04 10.30 21.12
C THR A 258 -32.80 11.08 20.69
N PRO A 259 -32.04 10.63 19.68
CA PRO A 259 -32.24 9.40 18.90
C PRO A 259 -32.17 8.12 19.74
N THR A 260 -32.98 7.13 19.38
CA THR A 260 -33.13 5.89 20.16
C THR A 260 -31.94 4.95 19.94
N ILE A 261 -31.35 5.02 18.75
CA ILE A 261 -30.07 4.39 18.39
C ILE A 261 -29.08 5.52 18.15
N ALA A 262 -28.14 5.69 19.08
CA ALA A 262 -27.13 6.75 19.02
C ALA A 262 -25.77 6.23 19.50
N GLY A 263 -24.73 6.36 18.67
CA GLY A 263 -23.38 5.87 18.98
C GLY A 263 -22.74 5.06 17.86
N THR A 264 -21.85 4.14 18.21
CA THR A 264 -21.10 3.30 17.27
C THR A 264 -21.44 1.83 17.48
N PHE A 265 -21.84 1.13 16.42
CA PHE A 265 -22.42 -0.21 16.51
C PHE A 265 -21.99 -1.13 15.35
N VAL A 266 -21.95 -2.44 15.63
CA VAL A 266 -21.71 -3.49 14.64
C VAL A 266 -22.97 -3.62 13.76
N PRO A 267 -22.84 -3.52 12.43
CA PRO A 267 -23.95 -3.71 11.49
C PRO A 267 -24.44 -5.17 11.44
N ASN A 268 -25.64 -5.40 10.88
CA ASN A 268 -26.18 -6.75 10.70
C ASN A 268 -25.31 -7.64 9.80
N ASN A 269 -24.67 -7.06 8.78
CA ASN A 269 -23.62 -7.67 7.98
C ASN A 269 -22.34 -6.82 8.02
N PRO A 270 -21.15 -7.44 8.18
CA PRO A 270 -19.89 -6.71 8.37
C PRO A 270 -19.53 -5.87 7.15
N LEU A 271 -19.02 -4.66 7.39
CA LEU A 271 -18.53 -3.76 6.35
C LEU A 271 -17.19 -4.24 5.78
N SER A 272 -16.46 -5.12 6.48
CA SER A 272 -15.29 -5.85 5.95
C SER A 272 -15.58 -6.63 4.65
N GLY A 273 -16.85 -6.82 4.27
CA GLY A 273 -17.23 -7.35 2.96
C GLY A 273 -16.69 -6.52 1.78
N PHE A 274 -16.38 -5.24 2.01
CA PHE A 274 -15.80 -4.33 1.02
C PHE A 274 -14.26 -4.29 1.02
N ASP A 275 -13.59 -4.99 1.93
CA ASP A 275 -12.14 -4.97 2.04
C ASP A 275 -11.46 -5.51 0.78
N GLY A 276 -10.40 -4.82 0.36
CA GLY A 276 -9.64 -5.11 -0.86
C GLY A 276 -10.33 -4.67 -2.16
N GLN A 277 -11.55 -4.15 -2.09
CA GLN A 277 -12.26 -3.60 -3.26
C GLN A 277 -11.81 -2.16 -3.55
N ASN A 278 -12.07 -1.68 -4.77
CA ASN A 278 -11.84 -0.29 -5.12
C ASN A 278 -12.82 0.61 -4.34
N LEU A 279 -12.31 1.70 -3.75
CA LEU A 279 -13.16 2.70 -3.11
C LEU A 279 -13.89 3.57 -4.15
N GLY A 280 -13.26 3.85 -5.29
CA GLY A 280 -13.88 4.61 -6.37
C GLY A 280 -15.02 3.84 -7.03
N GLY A 281 -16.05 4.54 -7.47
CA GLY A 281 -17.26 3.93 -8.05
C GLY A 281 -18.55 4.53 -7.49
N GLU A 282 -19.68 3.99 -7.93
CA GLU A 282 -21.00 4.36 -7.44
C GLU A 282 -21.36 3.52 -6.21
N TRP A 283 -21.72 4.21 -5.14
CA TRP A 283 -22.19 3.64 -3.89
C TRP A 283 -23.63 4.06 -3.67
N THR A 284 -24.50 3.09 -3.40
CA THR A 284 -25.92 3.31 -3.20
C THR A 284 -26.31 2.90 -1.77
N LEU A 285 -26.89 3.82 -1.02
CA LEU A 285 -27.59 3.52 0.22
C LEU A 285 -29.08 3.38 -0.07
N ALA A 286 -29.63 2.21 0.23
CA ALA A 286 -31.05 1.93 0.14
C ALA A 286 -31.66 1.86 1.55
N VAL A 287 -32.74 2.60 1.77
CA VAL A 287 -33.49 2.61 3.03
C VAL A 287 -34.93 2.24 2.75
N SER A 288 -35.46 1.28 3.48
CA SER A 288 -36.88 0.91 3.41
C SER A 288 -37.50 0.89 4.79
N ASP A 289 -38.77 1.29 4.86
CA ASP A 289 -39.63 1.03 6.00
C ASP A 289 -40.43 -0.25 5.69
N ALA A 290 -40.18 -1.32 6.43
CA ALA A 290 -40.78 -2.63 6.21
C ALA A 290 -42.20 -2.78 6.79
N ALA A 291 -42.69 -1.81 7.55
CA ALA A 291 -44.05 -1.78 8.08
C ALA A 291 -44.83 -0.58 7.54
N ALA A 292 -46.11 -0.51 7.93
CA ALA A 292 -47.01 0.53 7.47
C ALA A 292 -47.44 1.42 8.64
N GLY A 293 -47.47 2.74 8.42
CA GLY A 293 -48.08 3.69 9.36
C GLY A 293 -47.08 4.59 10.09
N ASP A 294 -45.79 4.31 9.97
CA ASP A 294 -44.70 5.15 10.41
C ASP A 294 -44.03 5.80 9.19
N THR A 295 -43.42 6.96 9.39
CA THR A 295 -42.79 7.71 8.29
C THR A 295 -41.59 8.44 8.81
N GLY A 296 -40.65 8.73 7.91
CA GLY A 296 -39.46 9.50 8.24
C GLY A 296 -38.66 9.90 7.02
N THR A 297 -37.43 10.33 7.26
CA THR A 297 -36.51 10.87 6.25
C THR A 297 -35.13 10.29 6.43
N LEU A 298 -34.48 9.97 5.31
CA LEU A 298 -33.02 9.81 5.29
C LEU A 298 -32.42 11.21 5.28
N ASP A 299 -31.84 11.62 6.40
CA ASP A 299 -31.33 12.97 6.57
C ASP A 299 -29.91 13.06 6.03
N LEU A 300 -29.00 12.17 6.46
CA LEU A 300 -27.59 12.17 6.09
C LEU A 300 -27.00 10.76 6.09
N TRP A 301 -26.07 10.48 5.20
CA TRP A 301 -25.14 9.36 5.35
C TRP A 301 -23.76 9.68 4.81
N CYS A 302 -22.72 9.06 5.35
CA CYS A 302 -21.34 9.22 4.90
C CYS A 302 -20.57 7.91 4.93
N LEU A 303 -19.77 7.65 3.90
CA LEU A 303 -18.71 6.65 3.96
C LEU A 303 -17.47 7.22 4.65
N GLN A 304 -16.86 6.40 5.49
CA GLN A 304 -15.64 6.69 6.24
C GLN A 304 -14.61 5.58 5.98
N PRO A 305 -14.02 5.54 4.77
CA PRO A 305 -13.10 4.48 4.36
C PRO A 305 -11.70 4.70 4.93
N THR A 306 -11.03 3.64 5.32
CA THR A 306 -9.57 3.61 5.48
C THR A 306 -8.98 2.98 4.22
N GLU A 307 -8.20 3.73 3.44
CA GLU A 307 -7.55 3.17 2.25
C GLU A 307 -6.32 2.32 2.63
N ALA A 308 -6.17 1.20 1.93
CA ALA A 308 -4.97 0.38 2.06
C ALA A 308 -3.74 1.19 1.63
N PRO A 309 -2.57 0.98 2.28
CA PRO A 309 -1.33 1.59 1.83
C PRO A 309 -1.13 1.28 0.35
N PRO A 310 -0.63 2.23 -0.47
CA PRO A 310 -0.28 1.93 -1.84
C PRO A 310 0.60 0.70 -1.84
N ALA A 311 0.24 -0.30 -2.64
CA ALA A 311 1.07 -1.50 -2.77
C ALA A 311 2.51 -1.04 -2.99
N THR A 312 3.40 -1.40 -2.05
CA THR A 312 4.83 -1.10 -2.25
C THR A 312 5.16 -1.69 -3.61
N PRO A 313 5.72 -0.92 -4.56
CA PRO A 313 6.03 -1.48 -5.86
C PRO A 313 6.92 -2.68 -5.58
N THR A 314 6.38 -3.88 -5.81
CA THR A 314 7.21 -5.08 -5.86
C THR A 314 8.32 -4.68 -6.81
N PRO A 315 9.60 -4.68 -6.36
CA PRO A 315 10.68 -4.28 -7.24
C PRO A 315 10.46 -5.10 -8.50
N THR A 316 10.16 -4.43 -9.62
CA THR A 316 10.09 -5.10 -10.91
C THR A 316 11.32 -5.97 -10.91
N PRO A 317 11.18 -7.32 -10.97
CA PRO A 317 12.33 -8.19 -10.79
C PRO A 317 13.38 -7.61 -11.70
N THR A 318 14.45 -7.08 -11.10
CA THR A 318 15.56 -6.52 -11.87
C THR A 318 15.79 -7.59 -12.90
N PRO A 319 15.61 -7.31 -14.21
CA PRO A 319 15.57 -8.36 -15.21
C PRO A 319 16.76 -9.22 -14.88
N VAL A 320 16.48 -10.44 -14.37
CA VAL A 320 17.56 -11.38 -14.02
C VAL A 320 18.34 -11.34 -15.30
N PRO A 321 19.61 -10.85 -15.30
CA PRO A 321 20.33 -10.68 -16.54
C PRO A 321 20.13 -12.00 -17.23
N THR A 322 19.37 -12.00 -18.33
CA THR A 322 19.09 -13.21 -19.09
C THR A 322 20.45 -13.83 -19.17
N PRO A 323 20.70 -15.01 -18.54
CA PRO A 323 22.04 -15.52 -18.46
C PRO A 323 22.54 -15.42 -19.87
N THR A 324 23.56 -14.55 -20.09
CA THR A 324 24.19 -14.44 -21.40
C THR A 324 24.34 -15.88 -21.80
N PRO A 325 23.68 -16.35 -22.88
CA PRO A 325 23.52 -17.77 -23.13
C PRO A 325 24.89 -18.35 -22.87
N THR A 326 25.03 -19.12 -21.79
CA THR A 326 26.30 -19.75 -21.50
C THR A 326 26.55 -20.49 -22.79
N ALA A 327 27.59 -20.08 -23.52
CA ALA A 327 27.89 -20.66 -24.80
C ALA A 327 27.76 -22.16 -24.56
N THR A 328 26.75 -22.78 -25.18
CA THR A 328 26.65 -24.23 -25.21
C THR A 328 28.06 -24.63 -25.57
N ALA A 329 28.75 -25.34 -24.67
CA ALA A 329 30.12 -25.73 -24.90
C ALA A 329 30.14 -26.27 -26.32
N GLU A 330 30.88 -25.58 -27.18
CA GLU A 330 31.12 -26.00 -28.54
C GLU A 330 31.50 -27.49 -28.43
N PRO A 331 30.90 -28.39 -29.23
CA PRO A 331 31.24 -29.80 -29.13
C PRO A 331 32.75 -29.90 -29.12
N THR A 332 33.29 -30.49 -28.04
CA THR A 332 34.73 -30.72 -27.93
C THR A 332 35.15 -31.38 -29.23
N PRO A 333 36.07 -30.77 -30.00
CA PRO A 333 36.44 -31.31 -31.30
C PRO A 333 36.81 -32.79 -31.12
N GLU A 334 36.33 -33.63 -32.02
CA GLU A 334 36.71 -35.05 -32.04
C GLU A 334 38.25 -35.12 -32.09
N PRO A 335 38.89 -35.99 -31.28
CA PRO A 335 40.34 -36.14 -31.29
C PRO A 335 40.82 -36.50 -32.70
N VAL A 336 41.88 -35.84 -33.18
CA VAL A 336 42.37 -35.95 -34.55
C VAL A 336 43.80 -36.46 -34.54
N CYS A 337 43.93 -37.76 -34.75
CA CYS A 337 45.22 -38.40 -34.90
C CYS A 337 46.07 -37.79 -36.02
N GLY A 338 47.31 -37.42 -35.71
CA GLY A 338 48.29 -36.91 -36.67
C GLY A 338 48.44 -35.39 -36.66
N ASN A 339 47.95 -34.70 -35.63
CA ASN A 339 48.08 -33.26 -35.48
C ASN A 339 49.25 -32.84 -34.57
N GLY A 340 49.92 -33.82 -33.95
CA GLY A 340 51.09 -33.64 -33.10
C GLY A 340 50.77 -33.33 -31.63
N THR A 341 49.52 -33.52 -31.20
CA THR A 341 49.11 -33.37 -29.81
C THR A 341 48.32 -34.59 -29.35
N VAL A 342 48.82 -35.26 -28.30
CA VAL A 342 48.15 -36.44 -27.74
C VAL A 342 46.84 -36.05 -27.05
N GLU A 343 45.73 -36.53 -27.60
CA GLU A 343 44.38 -36.21 -27.15
C GLU A 343 43.69 -37.40 -26.45
N ALA A 344 42.52 -37.16 -25.87
CA ALA A 344 41.80 -38.18 -25.11
C ALA A 344 41.35 -39.34 -26.01
N GLY A 345 42.00 -40.50 -25.87
CA GLY A 345 41.77 -41.70 -26.68
C GLY A 345 42.99 -42.14 -27.49
N GLU A 346 44.00 -41.27 -27.60
CA GLU A 346 45.28 -41.54 -28.25
C GLU A 346 46.31 -42.02 -27.23
N GLN A 347 47.24 -42.86 -27.70
CA GLN A 347 48.40 -43.28 -26.91
C GLN A 347 49.66 -42.49 -27.30
N CYS A 348 49.71 -41.99 -28.54
CA CYS A 348 50.78 -41.19 -29.11
C CYS A 348 50.24 -40.33 -30.24
N ASP A 349 50.94 -39.25 -30.58
CA ASP A 349 50.69 -38.47 -31.80
C ASP A 349 51.99 -37.75 -32.22
N ASP A 350 52.72 -38.35 -33.17
CA ASP A 350 53.94 -37.81 -33.77
C ASP A 350 53.62 -36.94 -35.01
N GLY A 351 52.37 -36.53 -35.18
CA GLY A 351 51.93 -35.67 -36.28
C GLY A 351 51.95 -36.38 -37.63
N ALA A 352 52.53 -35.72 -38.64
CA ALA A 352 52.65 -36.28 -39.99
C ALA A 352 53.55 -37.54 -40.06
N GLU A 353 54.30 -37.84 -39.01
CA GLU A 353 55.19 -38.99 -38.94
C GLU A 353 54.50 -40.26 -38.39
N ASN A 354 53.22 -40.17 -37.99
CA ASN A 354 52.43 -41.33 -37.60
C ASN A 354 52.43 -42.40 -38.71
N GLY A 355 52.69 -43.65 -38.33
CA GLY A 355 52.88 -44.78 -39.23
C GLY A 355 54.35 -45.06 -39.58
N ASN A 356 55.22 -44.04 -39.53
CA ASN A 356 56.65 -44.15 -39.81
C ASN A 356 57.50 -44.23 -38.54
N THR A 357 57.00 -43.74 -37.41
CA THR A 357 57.63 -43.81 -36.08
C THR A 357 57.08 -44.97 -35.23
N CYS A 358 57.33 -44.96 -33.92
CA CYS A 358 56.69 -45.86 -32.95
C CYS A 358 55.21 -45.55 -32.70
N CYS A 359 54.69 -44.47 -33.28
CA CYS A 359 53.26 -44.19 -33.32
C CYS A 359 52.63 -44.71 -34.62
N GLN A 360 51.50 -45.40 -34.51
CA GLN A 360 50.75 -45.90 -35.67
C GLN A 360 49.87 -44.80 -36.27
N SER A 361 49.39 -45.01 -37.50
CA SER A 361 48.50 -44.05 -38.20
C SER A 361 47.12 -43.88 -37.54
N ASP A 362 46.79 -44.70 -36.54
CA ASP A 362 45.59 -44.64 -35.70
C ASP A 362 45.91 -44.16 -34.26
N CYS A 363 47.10 -43.59 -34.04
CA CYS A 363 47.55 -42.99 -32.78
C CYS A 363 47.58 -43.97 -31.60
N GLN A 364 47.80 -45.25 -31.92
CA GLN A 364 48.16 -46.29 -30.96
C GLN A 364 49.66 -46.57 -31.04
N PHE A 365 50.25 -47.06 -29.96
CA PHE A 365 51.65 -47.47 -29.99
C PHE A 365 51.84 -48.70 -30.88
N LYS A 366 52.91 -48.72 -31.68
CA LYS A 366 53.33 -49.94 -32.36
C LYS A 366 53.64 -51.04 -31.32
N PRO A 367 53.29 -52.30 -31.59
CA PRO A 367 53.73 -53.43 -30.78
C PRO A 367 55.25 -53.47 -30.68
N ASP A 368 55.77 -53.95 -29.55
CA ASP A 368 57.20 -54.07 -29.32
C ASP A 368 57.87 -54.91 -30.42
N GLY A 369 58.86 -54.34 -31.10
CA GLY A 369 59.48 -54.98 -32.26
C GLY A 369 60.39 -54.07 -33.10
N PRO A 370 60.93 -54.58 -34.22
CA PRO A 370 61.83 -53.84 -35.10
C PRO A 370 61.10 -52.65 -35.75
N ALA A 371 61.74 -51.48 -35.71
CA ALA A 371 61.24 -50.22 -36.24
C ALA A 371 62.26 -49.56 -37.17
N SER A 372 61.84 -48.49 -37.84
CA SER A 372 62.66 -47.67 -38.74
C SER A 372 62.44 -46.22 -38.32
N CYS A 373 62.94 -45.85 -37.15
CA CYS A 373 62.58 -44.59 -36.51
C CYS A 373 63.34 -43.38 -37.07
N ASP A 374 64.53 -43.59 -37.65
CA ASP A 374 65.38 -42.52 -38.18
C ASP A 374 65.57 -42.60 -39.72
N GLY A 375 64.87 -43.54 -40.38
CA GLY A 375 65.00 -43.79 -41.82
C GLY A 375 66.36 -44.35 -42.23
N ASN A 376 67.21 -44.75 -41.28
CA ASN A 376 68.50 -45.34 -41.52
C ASN A 376 68.38 -46.87 -41.56
N THR A 377 68.62 -47.46 -42.73
CA THR A 377 68.50 -48.92 -42.92
C THR A 377 69.67 -49.72 -42.33
N CYS A 378 70.56 -49.07 -41.57
CA CYS A 378 71.79 -49.65 -41.03
C CYS A 378 71.80 -49.82 -39.50
N THR A 379 70.73 -49.48 -38.78
CA THR A 379 70.54 -49.78 -37.34
C THR A 379 69.32 -50.67 -37.14
N ILE A 380 69.31 -51.49 -36.08
CA ILE A 380 68.10 -52.20 -35.64
C ILE A 380 67.44 -51.29 -34.61
N ASP A 381 66.47 -50.49 -35.04
CA ASP A 381 65.69 -49.70 -34.09
C ASP A 381 64.62 -50.60 -33.46
N THR A 382 64.34 -50.41 -32.17
CA THR A 382 63.23 -51.09 -31.50
C THR A 382 62.26 -50.08 -30.90
N CYS A 383 60.97 -50.30 -31.15
CA CYS A 383 59.92 -49.64 -30.38
C CYS A 383 59.67 -50.44 -29.11
N THR A 384 59.62 -49.77 -27.96
CA THR A 384 59.16 -50.38 -26.71
C THR A 384 58.25 -49.40 -26.00
N ALA A 385 56.98 -49.75 -25.84
CA ALA A 385 55.96 -48.89 -25.21
C ALA A 385 55.88 -47.46 -25.79
N GLY A 386 56.11 -47.31 -27.10
CA GLY A 386 56.03 -46.01 -27.78
C GLY A 386 57.32 -45.19 -27.84
N GLU A 387 58.33 -45.56 -27.07
CA GLU A 387 59.65 -44.93 -27.15
C GLU A 387 60.53 -45.68 -28.16
N CYS A 388 61.24 -44.92 -29.01
CA CYS A 388 62.20 -45.52 -29.93
C CYS A 388 63.60 -45.57 -29.31
N SER A 389 64.19 -46.76 -29.29
CA SER A 389 65.58 -46.97 -28.91
C SER A 389 66.42 -47.24 -30.15
N THR A 390 67.34 -46.31 -30.46
CA THR A 390 68.38 -46.50 -31.48
C THR A 390 69.60 -47.14 -30.81
N ASP A 391 69.84 -48.44 -31.02
CA ASP A 391 71.12 -49.02 -30.63
C ASP A 391 72.14 -48.73 -31.74
N GLY A 392 73.18 -47.97 -31.42
CA GLY A 392 74.19 -47.60 -32.42
C GLY A 392 74.90 -48.83 -32.98
N CYS A 393 75.27 -48.79 -34.26
CA CYS A 393 76.01 -49.83 -34.98
C CYS A 393 77.22 -50.35 -34.16
N GLN A 394 77.39 -51.67 -33.99
CA GLN A 394 78.53 -52.23 -33.24
C GLN A 394 79.72 -52.57 -34.16
N THR A 395 80.93 -52.48 -33.62
CA THR A 395 82.17 -52.74 -34.37
C THR A 395 82.16 -54.16 -34.94
N GLY A 396 82.19 -54.27 -36.27
CA GLY A 396 82.16 -55.56 -36.99
C GLY A 396 80.81 -55.97 -37.58
N ASP A 397 79.74 -55.21 -37.34
CA ASP A 397 78.43 -55.45 -37.98
C ASP A 397 78.53 -55.26 -39.51
N ALA A 398 77.82 -56.11 -40.25
CA ALA A 398 77.79 -56.08 -41.71
C ALA A 398 76.82 -55.00 -42.20
N CYS A 399 77.31 -54.08 -43.03
CA CYS A 399 76.52 -53.01 -43.63
C CYS A 399 75.75 -53.57 -44.85
N GLY A 400 74.49 -53.95 -44.64
CA GLY A 400 73.71 -54.77 -45.57
C GLY A 400 73.50 -54.21 -46.98
N VAL A 401 73.63 -52.89 -47.20
CA VAL A 401 73.32 -52.27 -48.50
C VAL A 401 74.58 -51.99 -49.35
N CYS A 402 75.76 -51.81 -48.75
CA CYS A 402 77.00 -51.49 -49.49
C CYS A 402 78.14 -52.50 -49.29
N GLY A 403 77.93 -53.57 -48.53
CA GLY A 403 78.92 -54.66 -48.36
C GLY A 403 80.14 -54.31 -47.48
N GLY A 404 80.08 -53.20 -46.74
CA GLY A 404 81.11 -52.78 -45.78
C GLY A 404 80.89 -53.34 -44.36
N THR A 405 81.72 -52.91 -43.41
CA THR A 405 81.58 -53.23 -41.98
C THR A 405 81.71 -51.98 -41.11
N CYS A 406 81.05 -51.99 -39.95
CA CYS A 406 81.16 -50.89 -38.99
C CYS A 406 82.55 -50.85 -38.34
N SER A 407 83.28 -49.74 -38.47
CA SER A 407 84.67 -49.60 -38.00
C SER A 407 84.80 -49.28 -36.50
N THR A 408 83.76 -48.71 -35.88
CA THR A 408 83.70 -48.42 -34.42
C THR A 408 82.26 -48.43 -33.91
N ALA A 409 82.06 -48.82 -32.65
CA ALA A 409 80.75 -48.85 -32.01
C ALA A 409 80.16 -47.43 -31.88
N GLY A 410 78.95 -47.22 -32.39
CA GLY A 410 78.29 -45.92 -32.50
C GLY A 410 78.74 -45.06 -33.70
N GLY A 411 79.54 -45.61 -34.61
CA GLY A 411 80.02 -44.92 -35.82
C GLY A 411 79.14 -45.13 -37.07
N SER A 412 79.46 -44.42 -38.16
CA SER A 412 78.84 -44.57 -39.47
C SER A 412 79.50 -45.69 -40.31
N CYS A 413 78.72 -46.47 -41.06
CA CYS A 413 79.24 -47.48 -41.99
C CYS A 413 80.18 -46.89 -43.05
N GLU A 414 81.41 -47.41 -43.15
CA GLU A 414 82.33 -47.08 -44.24
C GLU A 414 82.13 -48.07 -45.40
N CYS A 415 81.57 -47.61 -46.51
CA CYS A 415 81.43 -48.42 -47.71
C CYS A 415 82.78 -48.53 -48.43
N ALA A 416 83.24 -49.76 -48.67
CA ALA A 416 84.43 -50.01 -49.47
C ALA A 416 84.12 -49.71 -50.95
N PHE A 417 84.72 -48.65 -51.48
CA PHE A 417 84.80 -48.45 -52.94
C PHE A 417 85.99 -49.19 -53.53
#